data_AF-A0A7R9Q3W5-F1
#
_entry.id   AF-A0A7R9Q3W5-F1
#
_cell.length_a   1.000
_cell.length_b   1.000
_cell.length_c   1.000
_cell.angle_alpha   90.00
_cell.angle_beta   90.00
_cell.angle_gamma   90.00
#
_symmetry.space_group_name_H-M   'P 1'
#
loop_
_entity.id
_entity.type
_entity.pdbx_description
1 polymer ?
#
loop_
_entity_poly.entity_id
_entity_poly.type
_entity_poly.pdbx_seq_one_letter_code
_entity_poly.pdbx_strand_id
1 'polypeptide(L)'
;MKTMIGLNALQTLWRCHSLRHVLRPVVVMSMNGCQHHQRLHNTAVARDLMEFFDEKKLWGESEVKSGREWRTDELRIKSNTDLHKLWYVLYKERNMLKTMEEAAKEAKELMPSPERVDKVEQSMKNLEEVVRERNKAYWELEVGEGTTGERPKVFRRDIFGRWKWYASIQSAIGLVIGCSEHLVPYRYNPKWRALNAPGFGKEVTDFNLKLNEKKLLEKKSLIFRQKYYCRQLMRRFPDMDLNYLQEKFPDVDVMDMKSNLDELVGKDPVRQYGRQFYETKPKHQE
;
A
#
# COMPACT_ATOMS: atom_id res chain seq x y z
N MET A 1 7.77 -21.55 -59.95
CA MET A 1 8.28 -22.30 -58.78
C MET A 1 9.45 -21.52 -58.18
N LYS A 2 9.45 -21.39 -56.84
CA LYS A 2 10.55 -20.91 -55.96
C LYS A 2 10.82 -19.38 -56.02
N THR A 3 10.11 -18.59 -55.20
CA THR A 3 10.36 -18.19 -53.80
C THR A 3 11.25 -16.94 -53.67
N MET A 4 10.58 -15.81 -53.40
CA MET A 4 11.15 -14.56 -52.91
C MET A 4 11.50 -14.68 -51.41
N ILE A 5 12.76 -14.41 -51.07
CA ILE A 5 13.19 -13.98 -49.72
C ILE A 5 14.34 -13.00 -49.92
N GLY A 6 14.22 -11.78 -49.39
CA GLY A 6 15.28 -10.77 -49.49
C GLY A 6 14.92 -9.40 -48.90
N LEU A 7 14.87 -9.34 -47.57
CA LEU A 7 15.36 -8.24 -46.71
C LEU A 7 15.29 -6.80 -47.25
N ASN A 8 14.24 -6.06 -46.87
CA ASN A 8 14.26 -4.59 -46.84
C ASN A 8 14.56 -4.12 -45.41
N ALA A 9 15.80 -3.70 -45.17
CA ALA A 9 16.21 -3.00 -43.97
C ALA A 9 15.65 -1.57 -44.00
N LEU A 10 14.69 -1.30 -43.11
CA LEU A 10 14.16 0.04 -42.89
C LEU A 10 15.23 0.90 -42.20
N GLN A 11 15.80 1.84 -42.95
CA GLN A 11 16.40 3.05 -42.41
C GLN A 11 15.31 3.92 -41.79
N THR A 12 15.33 4.08 -40.47
CA THR A 12 14.66 5.21 -39.81
C THR A 12 15.68 5.97 -38.96
N LEU A 13 16.24 6.99 -39.59
CA LEU A 13 17.00 8.07 -38.95
C LEU A 13 16.06 8.85 -38.02
N TRP A 14 16.23 8.72 -36.71
CA TRP A 14 15.67 9.68 -35.77
C TRP A 14 16.52 10.95 -35.78
N ARG A 15 16.03 11.97 -36.49
CA ARG A 15 16.55 13.33 -36.42
C ARG A 15 16.31 13.90 -35.03
N CYS A 16 17.40 14.27 -34.37
CA CYS A 16 17.41 15.04 -33.14
C CYS A 16 16.86 16.46 -33.44
N HIS A 17 15.66 16.78 -32.95
CA HIS A 17 15.17 18.16 -32.93
C HIS A 17 15.56 18.80 -31.60
N SER A 18 16.55 19.68 -31.70
CA SER A 18 16.90 20.72 -30.73
C SER A 18 15.67 21.56 -30.42
N LEU A 19 15.07 21.36 -29.24
CA LEU A 19 14.12 22.31 -28.68
C LEU A 19 14.90 23.47 -28.09
N ARG A 20 14.91 24.58 -28.82
CA ARG A 20 15.33 25.89 -28.33
C ARG A 20 14.41 26.28 -27.17
N HIS A 21 15.02 26.62 -26.04
CA HIS A 21 14.36 27.30 -24.93
C HIS A 21 13.71 28.59 -25.43
N VAL A 22 12.38 28.64 -25.43
CA VAL A 22 11.63 29.90 -25.51
C VAL A 22 11.41 30.34 -24.07
N LEU A 23 12.32 31.17 -23.57
CA LEU A 23 12.09 31.97 -22.37
C LEU A 23 10.99 32.98 -22.71
N ARG A 24 9.77 32.75 -22.23
CA ARG A 24 8.74 33.79 -22.21
C ARG A 24 9.00 34.73 -21.03
N PRO A 25 9.09 36.06 -21.23
CA PRO A 25 9.20 36.99 -20.12
C PRO A 25 7.91 36.98 -19.31
N VAL A 26 8.05 36.86 -17.99
CA VAL A 26 6.97 37.04 -17.02
C VAL A 26 6.57 38.52 -17.07
N VAL A 27 5.36 38.79 -17.57
CA VAL A 27 4.73 40.11 -17.46
C VAL A 27 4.38 40.32 -15.99
N VAL A 28 5.12 41.19 -15.32
CA VAL A 28 4.77 41.67 -13.98
C VAL A 28 3.60 42.64 -14.15
N MET A 29 2.37 42.14 -13.97
CA MET A 29 1.21 43.02 -13.85
C MET A 29 1.25 43.67 -12.46
N SER A 30 1.44 44.98 -12.44
CA SER A 30 1.25 45.83 -11.27
C SER A 30 -0.22 45.72 -10.83
N MET A 31 -0.46 45.12 -9.66
CA MET A 31 -1.78 45.14 -9.02
C MET A 31 -1.80 46.24 -7.96
N ASN A 32 -2.28 47.41 -8.35
CA ASN A 32 -2.77 48.40 -7.40
C ASN A 32 -4.13 47.93 -6.84
N GLY A 33 -4.19 47.78 -5.52
CA GLY A 33 -5.39 48.04 -4.70
C GLY A 33 -6.61 47.13 -4.90
N CYS A 34 -6.82 46.23 -3.95
CA CYS A 34 -8.09 46.07 -3.21
C CYS A 34 -7.89 45.02 -2.12
N GLN A 35 -7.54 45.46 -0.91
CA GLN A 35 -7.45 44.59 0.27
C GLN A 35 -8.86 44.20 0.74
N HIS A 36 -9.53 43.30 0.03
CA HIS A 36 -10.64 42.55 0.62
C HIS A 36 -10.07 41.25 1.21
N HIS A 37 -9.43 41.38 2.37
CA HIS A 37 -9.18 40.22 3.23
C HIS A 37 -10.54 39.72 3.72
N GLN A 38 -11.15 38.78 3.00
CA GLN A 38 -12.24 37.99 3.53
C GLN A 38 -11.71 37.31 4.80
N ARG A 39 -12.17 37.77 5.97
CA ARG A 39 -11.87 37.12 7.25
C ARG A 39 -12.42 35.69 7.19
N LEU A 40 -11.54 34.70 7.05
CA LEU A 40 -11.90 33.27 6.99
C LEU A 40 -12.28 32.68 8.37
N HIS A 41 -12.58 33.50 9.38
CA HIS A 41 -12.83 33.07 10.75
C HIS A 41 -14.22 33.50 11.23
N ASN A 42 -15.12 32.52 11.37
CA ASN A 42 -16.43 32.69 12.05
C ASN A 42 -16.48 31.98 13.42
N THR A 43 -15.34 31.58 13.99
CA THR A 43 -15.27 31.04 15.35
C THR A 43 -14.49 32.01 16.23
N ALA A 44 -15.02 32.35 17.41
CA ALA A 44 -14.32 33.18 18.38
C ALA A 44 -12.97 32.54 18.71
N VAL A 45 -11.91 33.35 18.70
CA VAL A 45 -10.55 32.91 19.03
C VAL A 45 -10.47 32.73 20.56
N ALA A 46 -10.89 31.58 21.05
CA ALA A 46 -10.60 31.16 22.41
C ALA A 46 -9.19 30.57 22.42
N ARG A 47 -8.18 31.42 22.71
CA ARG A 47 -6.79 30.98 22.94
C ARG A 47 -6.66 30.34 24.32
N ASP A 48 -7.51 29.37 24.61
CA ASP A 48 -7.53 28.75 25.92
C ASP A 48 -7.14 27.28 25.80
N LEU A 49 -6.30 26.82 26.74
CA LEU A 49 -5.90 25.42 26.87
C LEU A 49 -7.12 24.52 27.11
N MET A 50 -8.25 25.11 27.47
CA MET A 50 -9.54 24.45 27.61
C MET A 50 -10.04 23.77 26.33
N GLU A 51 -9.56 24.13 25.13
CA GLU A 51 -9.92 23.41 23.89
C GLU A 51 -9.34 21.98 23.81
N PHE A 52 -8.33 21.66 24.65
CA PHE A 52 -7.78 20.30 24.76
C PHE A 52 -8.58 19.40 25.70
N PHE A 53 -9.62 19.92 26.34
CA PHE A 53 -10.48 19.17 27.24
C PHE A 53 -11.91 19.22 26.75
N ASP A 54 -12.67 18.16 27.06
CA ASP A 54 -14.10 18.17 26.76
C ASP A 54 -14.82 19.23 27.58
N GLU A 55 -16.06 19.55 27.21
CA GLU A 55 -16.87 20.49 27.97
C GLU A 55 -16.93 20.07 29.45
N LYS A 56 -16.73 21.02 30.36
CA LYS A 56 -16.72 20.77 31.82
C LYS A 56 -17.97 20.04 32.34
N LYS A 57 -19.08 20.10 31.60
CA LYS A 57 -20.35 19.43 31.93
C LYS A 57 -20.29 17.92 31.71
N LEU A 58 -19.46 17.45 30.78
CA LEU A 58 -19.33 16.05 30.36
C LEU A 58 -18.29 15.30 31.22
N TRP A 59 -17.63 15.99 32.16
CA TRP A 59 -16.60 15.38 33.00
C TRP A 59 -17.24 14.39 33.99
N GLY A 60 -16.77 13.15 33.98
CA GLY A 60 -17.27 12.07 34.84
C GLY A 60 -18.49 11.33 34.29
N GLU A 61 -19.00 11.70 33.11
CA GLU A 61 -20.01 10.91 32.41
C GLU A 61 -19.37 9.68 31.76
N SER A 62 -20.01 8.51 31.88
CA SER A 62 -19.54 7.26 31.28
C SER A 62 -19.79 7.19 29.77
N GLU A 63 -20.87 7.81 29.30
CA GLU A 63 -21.29 7.79 27.91
C GLU A 63 -21.57 9.21 27.40
N VAL A 64 -20.79 9.64 26.40
CA VAL A 64 -20.96 10.94 25.74
C VAL A 64 -21.59 10.68 24.38
N LYS A 65 -22.82 11.18 24.20
CA LYS A 65 -23.57 11.02 22.94
C LYS A 65 -22.81 11.70 21.80
N SER A 66 -22.39 10.89 20.81
CA SER A 66 -21.68 11.37 19.62
C SER A 66 -22.45 11.06 18.35
N GLY A 67 -22.33 11.95 17.36
CA GLY A 67 -22.94 11.76 16.05
C GLY A 67 -22.26 10.68 15.21
N ARG A 68 -22.72 10.55 13.97
CA ARG A 68 -22.12 9.68 12.94
C ARG A 68 -20.88 10.35 12.32
N GLU A 69 -19.94 9.55 11.84
CA GLU A 69 -18.79 10.01 11.05
C GLU A 69 -19.20 10.65 9.71
N TRP A 70 -18.35 11.50 9.12
CA TRP A 70 -18.62 12.12 7.82
C TRP A 70 -18.48 11.12 6.67
N ARG A 71 -19.48 11.02 5.76
CA ARG A 71 -19.36 10.18 4.55
C ARG A 71 -18.62 10.91 3.44
N THR A 72 -17.94 10.15 2.59
CA THR A 72 -17.31 10.65 1.37
C THR A 72 -18.29 11.42 0.48
N ASP A 73 -19.53 10.92 0.32
CA ASP A 73 -20.55 11.57 -0.51
C ASP A 73 -20.97 12.96 0.01
N GLU A 74 -21.08 13.13 1.32
CA GLU A 74 -21.41 14.43 1.95
C GLU A 74 -20.26 15.43 1.78
N LEU A 75 -19.02 14.93 1.87
CA LEU A 75 -17.81 15.74 1.74
C LEU A 75 -17.55 16.17 0.29
N ARG A 76 -17.94 15.35 -0.70
CA ARG A 76 -17.84 15.69 -2.13
C ARG A 76 -18.66 16.92 -2.53
N ILE A 77 -19.76 17.19 -1.83
CA ILE A 77 -20.64 18.35 -2.08
C ILE A 77 -20.04 19.65 -1.52
N LYS A 78 -19.11 19.57 -0.54
CA LYS A 78 -18.56 20.75 0.14
C LYS A 78 -17.43 21.42 -0.64
N SER A 79 -17.32 22.74 -0.48
CA SER A 79 -16.25 23.54 -1.07
C SER A 79 -14.88 23.20 -0.44
N ASN A 80 -13.77 23.42 -1.16
CA ASN A 80 -12.42 23.21 -0.61
C ASN A 80 -12.14 24.08 0.62
N THR A 81 -12.70 25.29 0.67
CA THR A 81 -12.59 26.18 1.83
C THR A 81 -13.29 25.62 3.05
N ASP A 82 -14.45 24.97 2.88
CA ASP A 82 -15.18 24.36 3.99
C ASP A 82 -14.53 23.06 4.44
N LEU A 83 -14.01 22.24 3.51
CA LEU A 83 -13.23 21.05 3.87
C LEU A 83 -11.98 21.42 4.68
N HIS A 84 -11.28 22.49 4.31
CA HIS A 84 -10.13 22.97 5.06
C HIS A 84 -10.52 23.41 6.48
N LYS A 85 -11.63 24.13 6.65
CA LYS A 85 -12.15 24.50 7.98
C LYS A 85 -12.56 23.27 8.79
N LEU A 86 -13.26 22.34 8.17
CA LEU A 86 -13.71 21.10 8.79
C LEU A 86 -12.54 20.25 9.26
N TRP A 87 -11.44 20.18 8.49
CA TRP A 87 -10.21 19.50 8.90
C TRP A 87 -9.70 20.02 10.24
N TYR A 88 -9.68 21.33 10.46
CA TYR A 88 -9.25 21.88 11.75
C TYR A 88 -10.23 21.60 12.89
N VAL A 89 -11.54 21.60 12.63
CA VAL A 89 -12.54 21.21 13.64
C VAL A 89 -12.31 19.76 14.09
N LEU A 90 -12.16 18.83 13.14
CA LEU A 90 -11.87 17.42 13.42
C LEU A 90 -10.50 17.24 14.08
N TYR A 91 -9.51 18.02 13.68
CA TYR A 91 -8.16 17.94 14.25
C TYR A 91 -8.14 18.36 15.73
N LYS A 92 -8.92 19.40 16.10
CA LYS A 92 -9.05 19.82 17.50
C LYS A 92 -9.75 18.75 18.33
N GLU A 93 -10.86 18.21 17.83
CA GLU A 93 -11.57 17.10 18.47
C GLU A 93 -10.64 15.90 18.69
N ARG A 94 -9.88 15.49 17.67
CA ARG A 94 -8.92 14.38 17.78
C ARG A 94 -7.86 14.64 18.86
N ASN A 95 -7.36 15.86 18.96
CA ASN A 95 -6.35 16.20 19.97
C ASN A 95 -6.93 16.19 21.39
N MET A 96 -8.16 16.67 21.55
CA MET A 96 -8.90 16.61 22.81
C MET A 96 -9.20 15.16 23.22
N LEU A 97 -9.58 14.30 22.28
CA LEU A 97 -9.79 12.87 22.58
C LEU A 97 -8.49 12.16 22.96
N LYS A 98 -7.36 12.52 22.34
CA LYS A 98 -6.05 11.95 22.70
C LYS A 98 -5.56 12.36 24.09
N THR A 99 -5.82 13.59 24.51
CA THR A 99 -5.50 14.03 25.88
C THR A 99 -6.37 13.29 26.89
N MET A 100 -7.66 13.06 26.58
CA MET A 100 -8.54 12.23 27.41
C MET A 100 -8.11 10.77 27.47
N GLU A 101 -7.71 10.18 26.33
CA GLU A 101 -7.23 8.80 26.26
C GLU A 101 -6.01 8.58 27.15
N GLU A 102 -5.02 9.48 27.07
CA GLU A 102 -3.81 9.39 27.89
C GLU A 102 -4.10 9.64 29.37
N ALA A 103 -4.99 10.60 29.70
CA ALA A 103 -5.41 10.85 31.07
C ALA A 103 -6.15 9.65 31.69
N ALA A 104 -7.06 9.00 30.94
CA ALA A 104 -7.74 7.79 31.38
C ALA A 104 -6.76 6.63 31.60
N LYS A 105 -5.78 6.49 30.71
CA LYS A 105 -4.72 5.48 30.82
C LYS A 105 -3.83 5.72 32.04
N GLU A 106 -3.46 6.96 32.33
CA GLU A 106 -2.70 7.34 33.53
C GLU A 106 -3.49 7.06 34.81
N ALA A 107 -4.78 7.41 34.82
CA ALA A 107 -5.72 7.11 35.90
C ALA A 107 -6.06 5.61 36.03
N LYS A 108 -5.70 4.79 35.03
CA LYS A 108 -6.08 3.38 34.89
C LYS A 108 -7.60 3.17 34.83
N GLU A 109 -8.29 4.12 34.23
CA GLU A 109 -9.73 4.08 33.98
C GLU A 109 -10.02 3.81 32.50
N LEU A 110 -11.24 3.37 32.21
CA LEU A 110 -11.70 3.22 30.84
C LEU A 110 -12.09 4.60 30.30
N MET A 111 -11.62 4.92 29.09
CA MET A 111 -11.98 6.18 28.44
C MET A 111 -13.51 6.22 28.17
N PRO A 112 -14.18 7.34 28.47
CA PRO A 112 -15.57 7.54 28.07
C PRO A 112 -15.71 7.47 26.54
N SER A 113 -16.56 6.57 26.05
CA SER A 113 -16.97 6.50 24.63
C SER A 113 -15.80 6.45 23.61
N PRO A 114 -14.97 5.38 23.61
CA PRO A 114 -13.80 5.26 22.72
C PRO A 114 -14.15 5.30 21.23
N GLU A 115 -15.37 4.93 20.87
CA GLU A 115 -15.90 5.03 19.51
C GLU A 115 -15.78 6.43 18.88
N ARG A 116 -15.71 7.51 19.67
CA ARG A 116 -15.50 8.87 19.16
C ARG A 116 -14.18 8.99 18.40
N VAL A 117 -13.12 8.33 18.88
CA VAL A 117 -11.79 8.35 18.26
C VAL A 117 -11.87 7.75 16.86
N ASP A 118 -12.47 6.58 16.74
CA ASP A 118 -12.63 5.87 15.47
C ASP A 118 -13.46 6.67 14.47
N LYS A 119 -14.57 7.29 14.92
CA LYS A 119 -15.44 8.12 14.07
C LYS A 119 -14.70 9.35 13.54
N VAL A 120 -13.89 10.02 14.37
CA VAL A 120 -13.10 11.18 13.97
C VAL A 120 -11.99 10.76 13.01
N GLU A 121 -11.28 9.68 13.29
CA GLU A 121 -10.23 9.15 12.41
C GLU A 121 -10.78 8.75 11.04
N GLN A 122 -11.92 8.05 11.00
CA GLN A 122 -12.59 7.68 9.77
C GLN A 122 -13.06 8.92 8.99
N SER A 123 -13.59 9.94 9.68
CA SER A 123 -13.98 11.21 9.05
C SER A 123 -12.77 11.94 8.44
N MET A 124 -11.63 11.97 9.13
CA MET A 124 -10.40 12.58 8.62
C MET A 124 -9.86 11.82 7.40
N LYS A 125 -9.89 10.48 7.42
CA LYS A 125 -9.49 9.63 6.29
C LYS A 125 -10.38 9.87 5.06
N ASN A 126 -11.69 9.93 5.26
CA ASN A 126 -12.65 10.20 4.19
C ASN A 126 -12.44 11.61 3.59
N LEU A 127 -12.13 12.61 4.43
CA LEU A 127 -11.81 13.96 3.97
C LEU A 127 -10.53 13.99 3.14
N GLU A 128 -9.47 13.34 3.61
CA GLU A 128 -8.21 13.23 2.86
C GLU A 128 -8.41 12.53 1.51
N GLU A 129 -9.22 11.46 1.47
CA GLU A 129 -9.56 10.74 0.25
C GLU A 129 -10.25 11.65 -0.77
N VAL A 130 -11.27 12.41 -0.38
CA VAL A 130 -11.97 13.35 -1.27
C VAL A 130 -11.03 14.44 -1.80
N VAL A 131 -10.14 14.96 -0.97
CA VAL A 131 -9.14 15.95 -1.41
C VAL A 131 -8.14 15.32 -2.39
N ARG A 132 -7.71 14.08 -2.14
CA ARG A 132 -6.80 13.33 -3.02
C ARG A 132 -7.46 13.00 -4.35
N GLU A 133 -8.74 12.59 -4.36
CA GLU A 133 -9.56 12.39 -5.56
C GLU A 133 -9.58 13.67 -6.42
N ARG A 134 -9.90 14.81 -5.80
CA ARG A 134 -9.95 16.12 -6.49
C ARG A 134 -8.60 16.51 -7.07
N ASN A 135 -7.53 16.36 -6.30
CA ASN A 135 -6.18 16.66 -6.77
C ASN A 135 -5.81 15.74 -7.93
N LYS A 136 -6.03 14.43 -7.81
CA LYS A 136 -5.75 13.48 -8.88
C LYS A 136 -6.45 13.88 -10.18
N ALA A 137 -7.75 14.20 -10.13
CA ALA A 137 -8.51 14.64 -11.31
C ALA A 137 -7.94 15.92 -11.94
N TYR A 138 -7.54 16.90 -11.11
CA TYR A 138 -6.89 18.12 -11.60
C TYR A 138 -5.56 17.82 -12.31
N TRP A 139 -4.70 17.01 -11.71
CA TRP A 139 -3.40 16.66 -12.28
C TRP A 139 -3.52 15.83 -13.57
N GLU A 140 -4.48 14.91 -13.63
CA GLU A 140 -4.77 14.12 -14.83
C GLU A 140 -5.20 15.00 -16.02
N LEU A 141 -5.92 16.09 -15.76
CA LEU A 141 -6.38 17.04 -16.79
C LEU A 141 -5.29 18.04 -17.21
N GLU A 142 -4.52 18.59 -16.26
CA GLU A 142 -3.56 19.66 -16.53
C GLU A 142 -2.20 19.15 -17.03
N VAL A 143 -1.73 18.01 -16.51
CA VAL A 143 -0.38 17.48 -16.85
C VAL A 143 -0.49 16.28 -17.78
N GLY A 144 -1.40 15.35 -17.52
CA GLY A 144 -1.69 14.22 -18.40
C GLY A 144 -2.12 12.95 -17.68
N GLU A 145 -2.54 11.97 -18.47
CA GLU A 145 -3.05 10.70 -17.97
C GLU A 145 -1.99 9.97 -17.11
N GLY A 146 -2.37 9.58 -15.89
CA GLY A 146 -1.50 8.86 -14.95
C GLY A 146 -0.67 9.74 -14.01
N THR A 147 -0.78 11.06 -14.07
CA THR A 147 -0.17 11.95 -13.05
C THR A 147 -1.14 12.24 -11.92
N THR A 148 -0.88 11.68 -10.73
CA THR A 148 -1.76 11.79 -9.56
C THR A 148 -1.54 13.06 -8.72
N GLY A 149 -0.48 13.83 -8.98
CA GLY A 149 -0.02 14.91 -8.09
C GLY A 149 0.62 14.43 -6.78
N GLU A 150 0.60 13.12 -6.55
CA GLU A 150 1.33 12.50 -5.46
C GLU A 150 2.84 12.52 -5.71
N ARG A 151 3.57 12.30 -4.63
CA ARG A 151 5.02 12.21 -4.61
C ARG A 151 5.52 11.15 -5.61
N PRO A 152 6.45 11.50 -6.53
CA PRO A 152 6.86 10.61 -7.61
C PRO A 152 7.50 9.32 -7.09
N LYS A 153 7.14 8.20 -7.70
CA LYS A 153 7.64 6.85 -7.40
C LYS A 153 8.42 6.32 -8.59
N VAL A 154 9.56 5.67 -8.35
CA VAL A 154 10.32 5.00 -9.42
C VAL A 154 10.52 3.54 -9.08
N PHE A 155 10.35 2.70 -10.10
CA PHE A 155 10.57 1.27 -10.02
C PHE A 155 12.06 0.96 -10.21
N ARG A 156 12.71 0.47 -9.15
CA ARG A 156 14.14 0.12 -9.17
C ARG A 156 14.40 -1.17 -8.42
N ARG A 157 15.60 -1.72 -8.61
CA ARG A 157 16.10 -2.82 -7.79
C ARG A 157 16.77 -2.29 -6.51
N ASP A 158 16.42 -2.90 -5.40
CA ASP A 158 17.00 -2.70 -4.06
C ASP A 158 18.43 -3.24 -3.99
N ILE A 159 19.20 -2.92 -2.93
CA ILE A 159 20.54 -3.47 -2.65
C ILE A 159 20.58 -5.02 -2.66
N PHE A 160 19.43 -5.65 -2.46
CA PHE A 160 19.23 -7.10 -2.52
C PHE A 160 18.72 -7.59 -3.88
N GLY A 161 18.77 -6.80 -4.96
CA GLY A 161 18.33 -7.22 -6.30
C GLY A 161 16.81 -7.32 -6.50
N ARG A 162 16.00 -6.96 -5.49
CA ARG A 162 14.53 -7.07 -5.53
C ARG A 162 13.92 -5.85 -6.18
N TRP A 163 12.96 -6.04 -7.06
CA TRP A 163 12.18 -4.94 -7.63
C TRP A 163 11.23 -4.33 -6.60
N LYS A 164 11.33 -3.01 -6.40
CA LYS A 164 10.47 -2.26 -5.49
C LYS A 164 10.12 -0.90 -6.07
N TRP A 165 8.93 -0.41 -5.72
CA TRP A 165 8.53 0.97 -5.91
C TRP A 165 9.13 1.82 -4.81
N TYR A 166 10.01 2.74 -5.19
CA TYR A 166 10.55 3.74 -4.27
C TYR A 166 9.77 5.04 -4.46
N ALA A 167 8.90 5.36 -3.51
CA ALA A 167 8.51 6.74 -3.31
C ALA A 167 9.75 7.54 -2.94
N SER A 168 9.80 8.81 -3.32
CA SER A 168 10.88 9.65 -2.82
C SER A 168 10.79 9.72 -1.31
N ILE A 169 11.66 9.05 -0.59
CA ILE A 169 11.69 9.15 0.87
C ILE A 169 13.17 9.18 1.26
N GLN A 170 13.52 10.16 2.07
CA GLN A 170 14.60 10.04 3.02
C GLN A 170 14.17 8.91 3.95
N SER A 171 14.56 7.66 3.66
CA SER A 171 14.07 6.50 4.41
C SER A 171 14.29 6.72 5.90
N ALA A 172 13.54 6.05 6.77
CA ALA A 172 13.75 6.10 8.23
C ALA A 172 15.19 5.71 8.65
N ILE A 173 15.97 5.14 7.72
CA ILE A 173 17.38 4.74 7.84
C ILE A 173 18.32 5.82 7.24
N GLY A 174 17.79 6.96 6.81
CA GLY A 174 18.52 8.04 6.13
C GLY A 174 18.98 7.71 4.70
N LEU A 175 18.56 6.58 4.13
CA LEU A 175 18.99 6.14 2.81
C LEU A 175 18.11 6.77 1.73
N VAL A 176 18.73 7.57 0.87
CA VAL A 176 18.10 8.22 -0.28
C VAL A 176 18.04 7.25 -1.44
N ILE A 177 16.96 6.47 -1.54
CA ILE A 177 16.78 5.44 -2.58
C ILE A 177 15.72 5.86 -3.63
N GLY A 178 14.96 6.94 -3.34
CA GLY A 178 13.89 7.43 -4.21
C GLY A 178 14.20 8.72 -4.97
N CYS A 179 13.16 9.31 -5.56
CA CYS A 179 13.20 10.59 -6.30
C CYS A 179 13.18 11.81 -5.37
N SER A 180 14.06 11.86 -4.37
CA SER A 180 14.11 13.04 -3.50
C SER A 180 14.56 14.26 -4.29
N GLU A 181 14.04 15.40 -3.87
CA GLU A 181 14.49 16.70 -4.34
C GLU A 181 15.98 16.89 -3.99
N HIS A 182 16.76 17.33 -4.96
CA HIS A 182 18.18 17.62 -4.80
C HIS A 182 18.52 18.92 -5.51
N LEU A 183 19.39 19.71 -4.89
CA LEU A 183 19.92 20.93 -5.49
C LEU A 183 20.81 20.64 -6.71
N VAL A 184 21.48 19.49 -6.70
CA VAL A 184 22.45 19.10 -7.73
C VAL A 184 21.93 17.88 -8.49
N PRO A 185 22.07 17.81 -9.83
CA PRO A 185 21.67 16.65 -10.61
C PRO A 185 22.30 15.33 -10.12
N TYR A 186 21.55 14.22 -10.23
CA TYR A 186 21.92 12.91 -9.68
C TYR A 186 23.34 12.43 -10.02
N ARG A 187 23.79 12.68 -11.25
CA ARG A 187 25.14 12.28 -11.72
C ARG A 187 26.28 12.91 -10.92
N TYR A 188 26.07 14.11 -10.38
CA TYR A 188 27.07 14.84 -9.60
C TYR A 188 26.89 14.66 -8.09
N ASN A 189 25.82 14.01 -7.63
CA ASN A 189 25.57 13.77 -6.21
C ASN A 189 26.26 12.46 -5.76
N PRO A 190 27.39 12.52 -5.03
CA PRO A 190 28.11 11.31 -4.63
C PRO A 190 27.33 10.46 -3.63
N LYS A 191 26.57 11.08 -2.71
CA LYS A 191 25.74 10.38 -1.71
C LYS A 191 24.66 9.55 -2.40
N TRP A 192 23.99 10.13 -3.40
CA TRP A 192 22.97 9.43 -4.18
C TRP A 192 23.58 8.28 -5.00
N ARG A 193 24.73 8.51 -5.65
CA ARG A 193 25.40 7.48 -6.46
C ARG A 193 25.91 6.31 -5.64
N ALA A 194 26.40 6.55 -4.42
CA ALA A 194 26.88 5.47 -3.55
C ALA A 194 25.77 4.49 -3.18
N LEU A 195 24.54 4.98 -2.97
CA LEU A 195 23.39 4.17 -2.57
C LEU A 195 22.63 3.55 -3.75
N ASN A 196 22.60 4.23 -4.89
CA ASN A 196 21.85 3.83 -6.07
C ASN A 196 22.76 3.33 -7.20
N ALA A 197 24.01 2.96 -6.87
CA ALA A 197 24.94 2.41 -7.84
C ALA A 197 24.31 1.17 -8.51
N PRO A 198 24.35 1.08 -9.85
CA PRO A 198 23.77 -0.05 -10.54
C PRO A 198 24.60 -1.30 -10.28
N GLY A 199 23.99 -2.32 -9.68
CA GLY A 199 24.51 -3.68 -9.69
C GLY A 199 24.52 -4.33 -8.31
N PHE A 200 24.36 -5.65 -8.34
CA PHE A 200 24.54 -6.52 -7.17
C PHE A 200 25.48 -7.64 -7.58
N GLY A 201 26.30 -8.11 -6.64
CA GLY A 201 27.19 -9.24 -6.88
C GLY A 201 26.42 -10.55 -7.08
N LYS A 202 27.16 -11.59 -7.50
CA LYS A 202 26.64 -12.96 -7.66
C LYS A 202 25.98 -13.50 -6.37
N GLU A 203 26.49 -13.10 -5.21
CA GLU A 203 25.93 -13.51 -3.92
C GLU A 203 24.44 -13.13 -3.78
N VAL A 204 24.08 -11.94 -4.26
CA VAL A 204 22.69 -11.45 -4.22
C VAL A 204 21.81 -12.21 -5.22
N THR A 205 22.34 -12.58 -6.39
CA THR A 205 21.60 -13.41 -7.34
C THR A 205 21.35 -14.82 -6.77
N ASP A 206 22.36 -15.43 -6.17
CA ASP A 206 22.28 -16.77 -5.57
C ASP A 206 21.34 -16.76 -4.35
N PHE A 207 21.37 -15.69 -3.55
CA PHE A 207 20.42 -15.49 -2.46
C PHE A 207 18.98 -15.41 -2.95
N ASN A 208 18.72 -14.60 -3.99
CA ASN A 208 17.37 -14.46 -4.54
C ASN A 208 16.86 -15.77 -5.16
N LEU A 209 17.73 -16.57 -5.76
CA LEU A 209 17.37 -17.91 -6.27
C LEU A 209 16.86 -18.79 -5.11
N LYS A 210 17.65 -18.94 -4.04
CA LYS A 210 17.26 -19.72 -2.86
C LYS A 210 15.98 -19.19 -2.19
N LEU A 211 15.81 -17.86 -2.16
CA LEU A 211 14.60 -17.24 -1.63
C LEU A 211 13.36 -17.59 -2.49
N ASN A 212 13.51 -17.62 -3.81
CA ASN A 212 12.43 -18.00 -4.72
C ASN A 212 12.10 -19.49 -4.62
N GLU A 213 13.12 -20.36 -4.49
CA GLU A 213 12.92 -21.78 -4.21
C GLU A 213 12.14 -22.00 -2.91
N LYS A 214 12.52 -21.29 -1.83
CA LYS A 214 11.80 -21.33 -0.56
C LYS A 214 10.34 -20.91 -0.70
N LYS A 215 10.08 -19.76 -1.35
CA LYS A 215 8.70 -19.28 -1.59
C LYS A 215 7.88 -20.28 -2.42
N LEU A 216 8.50 -20.93 -3.39
CA LEU A 216 7.86 -21.94 -4.22
C LEU A 216 7.51 -23.19 -3.40
N LEU A 217 8.41 -23.62 -2.50
CA LEU A 217 8.14 -24.72 -1.57
C LEU A 217 7.02 -24.37 -0.58
N GLU A 218 6.99 -23.14 -0.06
CA GLU A 218 5.91 -22.65 0.80
C GLU A 218 4.57 -22.65 0.07
N LYS A 219 4.52 -22.17 -1.18
CA LYS A 219 3.31 -22.23 -2.03
C LYS A 219 2.86 -23.67 -2.26
N LYS A 220 3.78 -24.58 -2.60
CA LYS A 220 3.47 -26.01 -2.77
C LYS A 220 2.93 -26.64 -1.49
N SER A 221 3.54 -26.34 -0.35
CA SER A 221 3.10 -26.81 0.98
C SER A 221 1.71 -26.31 1.33
N LEU A 222 1.43 -25.02 1.07
CA LEU A 222 0.10 -24.45 1.26
C LEU A 222 -0.95 -25.15 0.39
N ILE A 223 -0.68 -25.32 -0.90
CA ILE A 223 -1.57 -26.03 -1.83
C ILE A 223 -1.80 -27.47 -1.35
N PHE A 224 -0.76 -28.16 -0.88
CA PHE A 224 -0.89 -29.51 -0.34
C PHE A 224 -1.81 -29.55 0.89
N ARG A 225 -1.67 -28.59 1.83
CA ARG A 225 -2.55 -28.47 2.99
C ARG A 225 -3.99 -28.16 2.60
N GLN A 226 -4.20 -27.27 1.63
CA GLN A 226 -5.53 -26.94 1.10
C GLN A 226 -6.18 -28.16 0.43
N LYS A 227 -5.43 -28.90 -0.40
CA LYS A 227 -5.87 -30.17 -1.00
C LYS A 227 -6.27 -31.18 0.06
N TYR A 228 -5.46 -31.34 1.11
CA TYR A 228 -5.76 -32.22 2.22
C TYR A 228 -7.05 -31.78 2.95
N TYR A 229 -7.19 -30.50 3.25
CA TYR A 229 -8.36 -29.94 3.91
C TYR A 229 -9.64 -30.17 3.08
N CYS A 230 -9.62 -29.85 1.79
CA CYS A 230 -10.75 -30.08 0.88
C CYS A 230 -11.12 -31.57 0.84
N ARG A 231 -10.12 -32.46 0.74
CA ARG A 231 -10.35 -33.91 0.76
C ARG A 231 -11.06 -34.37 2.04
N GLN A 232 -10.62 -33.89 3.20
CA GLN A 232 -11.23 -34.24 4.48
C GLN A 232 -12.66 -33.69 4.59
N LEU A 233 -12.91 -32.47 4.09
CA LEU A 233 -14.24 -31.89 4.04
C LEU A 233 -15.20 -32.73 3.18
N MET A 234 -14.78 -33.13 1.98
CA MET A 234 -15.58 -33.95 1.08
C MET A 234 -15.89 -35.34 1.65
N ARG A 235 -14.95 -35.91 2.43
CA ARG A 235 -15.18 -37.17 3.15
C ARG A 235 -16.18 -37.05 4.29
N ARG A 236 -16.08 -35.96 5.05
CA ARG A 236 -16.97 -35.71 6.19
C ARG A 236 -18.37 -35.28 5.75
N PHE A 237 -18.46 -34.55 4.65
CA PHE A 237 -19.69 -33.99 4.10
C PHE A 237 -19.77 -34.32 2.59
N PRO A 238 -20.31 -35.49 2.22
CA PRO A 238 -20.34 -35.95 0.83
C PRO A 238 -21.23 -35.10 -0.09
N ASP A 239 -22.29 -34.51 0.47
CA ASP A 239 -23.26 -33.67 -0.26
C ASP A 239 -22.87 -32.17 -0.29
N MET A 240 -21.62 -31.84 0.03
CA MET A 240 -21.13 -30.46 0.04
C MET A 240 -21.13 -29.83 -1.36
N ASP A 241 -21.47 -28.54 -1.43
CA ASP A 241 -21.36 -27.76 -2.66
C ASP A 241 -19.90 -27.57 -3.08
N LEU A 242 -19.56 -28.18 -4.22
CA LEU A 242 -18.22 -28.18 -4.78
C LEU A 242 -17.86 -26.84 -5.42
N ASN A 243 -18.85 -26.12 -5.95
CA ASN A 243 -18.62 -24.83 -6.60
C ASN A 243 -18.17 -23.80 -5.56
N TYR A 244 -18.86 -23.78 -4.41
CA TYR A 244 -18.46 -22.98 -3.26
C TYR A 244 -17.07 -23.35 -2.74
N LEU A 245 -16.74 -24.64 -2.67
CA LEU A 245 -15.42 -25.09 -2.23
C LEU A 245 -14.29 -24.65 -3.20
N GLN A 246 -14.56 -24.70 -4.51
CA GLN A 246 -13.65 -24.22 -5.56
C GLN A 246 -13.46 -22.70 -5.51
N GLU A 247 -14.52 -21.93 -5.21
CA GLU A 247 -14.45 -20.48 -5.02
C GLU A 247 -13.55 -20.12 -3.82
N LYS A 248 -13.66 -20.87 -2.73
CA LYS A 248 -12.81 -20.67 -1.54
C LYS A 248 -11.34 -21.05 -1.77
N PHE A 249 -11.08 -22.07 -2.59
CA PHE A 249 -9.72 -22.57 -2.87
C PHE A 249 -9.41 -22.57 -4.38
N PRO A 250 -9.15 -21.40 -4.98
CA PRO A 250 -8.98 -21.28 -6.43
C PRO A 250 -7.71 -21.97 -6.97
N ASP A 251 -6.66 -22.11 -6.15
CA ASP A 251 -5.41 -22.77 -6.54
C ASP A 251 -5.52 -24.32 -6.58
N VAL A 252 -6.63 -24.87 -6.11
CA VAL A 252 -6.83 -26.31 -5.96
C VAL A 252 -7.95 -26.76 -6.89
N ASP A 253 -7.71 -27.76 -7.73
CA ASP A 253 -8.75 -28.37 -8.57
C ASP A 253 -9.61 -29.31 -7.71
N VAL A 254 -10.77 -28.82 -7.28
CA VAL A 254 -11.73 -29.54 -6.42
C VAL A 254 -12.46 -30.63 -7.19
N MET A 255 -12.73 -30.42 -8.49
CA MET A 255 -13.44 -31.38 -9.32
C MET A 255 -12.60 -32.62 -9.57
N ASP A 256 -11.33 -32.44 -9.96
CA ASP A 256 -10.37 -33.55 -10.10
C ASP A 256 -10.14 -34.29 -8.77
N MET A 257 -10.13 -33.57 -7.64
CA MET A 257 -10.04 -34.22 -6.33
C MET A 257 -11.26 -35.06 -5.98
N LYS A 258 -12.47 -34.70 -6.47
CA LYS A 258 -13.69 -35.50 -6.22
C LYS A 258 -13.67 -36.80 -6.99
N SER A 259 -13.31 -36.75 -8.28
CA SER A 259 -13.20 -37.96 -9.09
C SER A 259 -12.16 -38.93 -8.54
N ASN A 260 -11.09 -38.41 -7.92
CA ASN A 260 -9.98 -39.21 -7.39
C ASN A 260 -10.02 -39.40 -5.86
N LEU A 261 -11.17 -39.17 -5.20
CA LEU A 261 -11.29 -39.16 -3.74
C LEU A 261 -10.89 -40.48 -3.07
N ASP A 262 -11.20 -41.59 -3.75
CA ASP A 262 -10.95 -42.96 -3.32
C ASP A 262 -9.66 -43.57 -3.91
N GLU A 263 -9.27 -43.20 -5.13
CA GLU A 263 -8.03 -43.69 -5.75
C GLU A 263 -6.76 -43.21 -5.01
N LEU A 264 -6.82 -42.04 -4.38
CA LEU A 264 -5.74 -41.51 -3.55
C LEU A 264 -5.62 -42.21 -2.17
N VAL A 265 -6.45 -43.22 -1.89
CA VAL A 265 -6.38 -44.10 -0.71
C VAL A 265 -5.55 -45.36 -0.98
N GLY A 266 -5.50 -45.84 -2.23
CA GLY A 266 -4.84 -47.10 -2.59
C GLY A 266 -3.32 -47.04 -2.78
N LYS A 267 -2.72 -45.84 -2.70
CA LYS A 267 -1.26 -45.66 -2.79
C LYS A 267 -0.71 -45.31 -1.41
N ASP A 268 -0.38 -46.34 -0.64
CA ASP A 268 0.44 -46.20 0.56
C ASP A 268 1.64 -45.27 0.29
N PRO A 269 1.85 -44.20 1.08
CA PRO A 269 3.04 -43.34 0.95
C PRO A 269 4.36 -44.12 1.04
N VAL A 270 4.32 -45.27 1.73
CA VAL A 270 5.44 -46.20 1.94
C VAL A 270 5.92 -46.85 0.62
N ARG A 271 5.05 -46.99 -0.39
CA ARG A 271 5.42 -47.58 -1.69
C ARG A 271 6.05 -46.59 -2.66
N GLN A 272 5.73 -45.30 -2.56
CA GLN A 272 6.20 -44.30 -3.54
C GLN A 272 7.65 -43.86 -3.31
N TYR A 273 8.09 -43.89 -2.05
CA TYR A 273 9.49 -43.71 -1.66
C TYR A 273 9.97 -45.02 -1.04
N GLY A 274 10.16 -46.06 -1.87
CA GLY A 274 10.64 -47.35 -1.38
C GLY A 274 11.93 -47.17 -0.58
N ARG A 275 11.87 -47.43 0.73
CA ARG A 275 12.91 -47.92 1.65
C ARG A 275 14.39 -47.47 1.47
N GLN A 276 14.70 -46.40 0.75
CA GLN A 276 16.07 -46.07 0.36
C GLN A 276 16.89 -45.39 1.46
N PHE A 277 16.27 -44.88 2.53
CA PHE A 277 16.96 -44.02 3.49
C PHE A 277 17.29 -44.66 4.85
N TYR A 278 16.74 -45.82 5.21
CA TYR A 278 17.01 -46.45 6.51
C TYR A 278 17.10 -47.99 6.48
N GLU A 279 17.82 -48.56 5.51
CA GLU A 279 18.40 -49.89 5.73
C GLU A 279 19.71 -49.71 6.51
N THR A 280 19.62 -49.74 7.84
CA THR A 280 20.81 -49.98 8.66
C THR A 280 21.36 -51.34 8.28
N LYS A 281 22.52 -51.37 7.59
CA LYS A 281 23.25 -52.62 7.35
C LYS A 281 23.39 -53.37 8.68
N PRO A 282 23.10 -54.68 8.74
CA PRO A 282 23.33 -55.45 9.96
C PRO A 282 24.81 -55.34 10.31
N LYS A 283 25.11 -54.96 11.56
CA LYS A 283 26.47 -54.98 12.09
C LYS A 283 26.92 -56.45 12.04
N HIS A 284 27.99 -56.73 11.31
CA HIS A 284 28.68 -58.01 11.41
C HIS A 284 29.06 -58.24 12.89
N GLN A 285 28.54 -59.32 13.47
CA GLN A 285 29.03 -59.85 14.74
C GLN A 285 30.28 -60.68 14.40
N GLU A 286 31.40 -60.33 15.03
CA GLU A 286 32.60 -61.19 15.14
C GLU A 286 32.31 -62.39 16.05
#